data_AF-A0A661TE90-F1
#
_entry.id   AF-A0A661TE90-F1
#
_cell.length_a   1.000
_cell.length_b   1.000
_cell.length_c   1.000
_cell.angle_alpha   90.00
_cell.angle_beta   90.00
_cell.angle_gamma   90.00
#
_symmetry.space_group_name_H-M   'P 1'
#
loop_
_entity.id
_entity.type
_entity.pdbx_description
1 polymer ?
#
loop_
_entity_poly.entity_id
_entity_poly.type
_entity_poly.pdbx_seq_one_letter_code
_entity_poly.pdbx_strand_id
1 'polypeptide(L)'
;MQNQGRGDREGSGPLDKKRRIDLHVHSTASDGTMEPLEIIEASAAAGLAAVSITDHDCVEGCIRVIESGIPLPVKFLTGVEI
;
A
#
# COMPACT_ATOMS: atom_id res chain seq x y z
N MET A 1 -1.94 42.76 -27.03
CA MET A 1 -1.05 42.36 -25.91
C MET A 1 -1.77 41.27 -25.14
N GLN A 2 -1.28 40.04 -25.21
CA GLN A 2 -1.78 38.91 -24.42
C GLN A 2 -1.29 39.10 -22.99
N ASN A 3 -2.19 39.04 -22.00
CA ASN A 3 -1.79 38.93 -20.60
C ASN A 3 -2.12 37.51 -20.13
N GLN A 4 -1.14 36.64 -20.22
CA GLN A 4 -1.13 35.34 -19.55
C GLN A 4 -0.78 35.56 -18.08
N GLY A 5 -1.41 34.81 -17.20
CA GLY A 5 -0.92 34.60 -15.84
C GLY A 5 -1.99 34.73 -14.78
N ARG A 6 -2.49 33.59 -14.30
CA ARG A 6 -2.40 33.21 -12.88
C ARG A 6 -3.00 31.83 -12.64
N GLY A 7 -2.12 30.92 -12.22
CA GLY A 7 -2.48 29.84 -11.30
C GLY A 7 -2.72 28.50 -11.95
N ASP A 8 -1.69 27.96 -12.59
CA ASP A 8 -1.53 26.53 -12.78
C ASP A 8 -1.73 25.84 -11.42
N ARG A 9 -2.90 25.25 -11.20
CA ARG A 9 -3.05 24.23 -10.17
C ARG A 9 -2.23 23.05 -10.69
N GLU A 10 -1.05 22.83 -10.11
CA GLU A 10 -0.24 21.63 -10.34
C GLU A 10 -1.01 20.37 -9.90
N GLY A 11 -1.96 19.94 -10.74
CA GLY A 11 -2.35 18.54 -10.83
C GLY A 11 -1.19 17.81 -11.50
N SER A 12 -0.20 17.39 -10.70
CA SER A 12 1.03 16.78 -11.19
C SER A 12 0.78 15.36 -11.73
N GLY A 13 0.53 15.27 -13.03
CA GLY A 13 0.82 14.08 -13.84
C GLY A 13 -0.38 13.44 -14.55
N PRO A 14 -0.14 12.67 -15.63
CA PRO A 14 -1.20 12.02 -16.39
C PRO A 14 -1.99 11.05 -15.51
N LEU A 15 -3.32 11.10 -15.63
CA LEU A 15 -4.24 10.20 -14.94
C LEU A 15 -3.90 8.73 -15.26
N ASP A 16 -3.41 8.06 -14.22
CA ASP A 16 -3.42 6.62 -13.92
C ASP A 16 -3.00 5.63 -15.03
N LYS A 17 -1.69 5.33 -15.08
CA LYS A 17 -1.25 3.98 -15.47
C LYS A 17 -1.90 3.00 -14.50
N LYS A 18 -2.79 2.09 -14.95
CA LYS A 18 -3.44 1.04 -14.14
C LYS A 18 -2.55 0.61 -12.96
N ARG A 19 -2.85 1.13 -11.77
CA ARG A 19 -2.11 0.79 -10.55
C ARG A 19 -2.72 -0.47 -9.96
N ARG A 20 -1.93 -1.54 -9.86
CA ARG A 20 -2.35 -2.78 -9.22
C ARG A 20 -2.34 -2.62 -7.71
N ILE A 21 -3.29 -3.23 -7.06
CA ILE A 21 -3.40 -3.31 -5.60
C ILE A 21 -3.68 -4.77 -5.24
N ASP A 22 -3.28 -5.17 -4.04
CA ASP A 22 -3.63 -6.46 -3.47
C ASP A 22 -4.15 -6.26 -2.04
N LEU A 23 -5.43 -6.57 -1.81
CA LEU A 23 -6.10 -6.26 -0.54
C LEU A 23 -6.47 -7.51 0.24
N HIS A 24 -5.94 -8.67 -0.14
CA HIS A 24 -6.20 -9.94 0.53
C HIS A 24 -4.89 -10.73 0.60
N VAL A 25 -4.06 -10.44 1.58
CA VAL A 25 -2.75 -11.07 1.78
C VAL A 25 -2.62 -11.53 3.22
N HIS A 26 -2.19 -12.77 3.42
CA HIS A 26 -1.98 -13.34 4.75
C HIS A 26 -0.49 -13.33 5.06
N SER A 27 -0.17 -13.04 6.31
CA SER A 27 1.17 -13.05 6.85
C SER A 27 1.41 -14.29 7.72
N THR A 28 2.64 -14.47 8.19
CA THR A 28 2.98 -15.48 9.19
C THR A 28 2.29 -15.27 10.55
N ALA A 29 1.55 -14.18 10.76
CA ALA A 29 0.69 -14.03 11.92
C ALA A 29 -0.60 -14.88 11.84
N SER A 30 -0.95 -15.39 10.65
CA SER A 30 -1.98 -16.41 10.45
C SER A 30 -1.42 -17.62 9.69
N ASP A 31 -1.85 -17.85 8.45
CA ASP A 31 -1.46 -19.00 7.60
C ASP A 31 -0.62 -18.59 6.36
N GLY A 32 -0.23 -17.33 6.27
CA GLY A 32 0.66 -16.82 5.23
C GLY A 32 2.11 -17.31 5.36
N THR A 33 2.88 -17.13 4.30
CA THR A 33 4.26 -17.64 4.20
C THR A 33 5.34 -16.57 4.34
N MET A 34 4.96 -15.30 4.41
CA MET A 34 5.87 -14.15 4.48
C MET A 34 5.63 -13.35 5.76
N GLU A 35 6.68 -12.85 6.37
CA GLU A 35 6.55 -11.92 7.49
C GLU A 35 5.84 -10.63 7.03
N PRO A 36 5.10 -9.93 7.93
CA PRO A 36 4.35 -8.74 7.57
C PRO A 36 5.16 -7.69 6.81
N LEU A 37 6.42 -7.45 7.19
CA LEU A 37 7.29 -6.50 6.50
C LEU A 37 7.76 -6.98 5.14
N GLU A 38 8.03 -8.28 4.98
CA GLU A 38 8.42 -8.86 3.70
C GLU A 38 7.29 -8.71 2.68
N ILE A 39 6.02 -8.80 3.11
CA ILE A 39 4.85 -8.53 2.27
C ILE A 39 4.88 -7.10 1.73
N ILE A 40 5.20 -6.11 2.58
CA ILE A 40 5.24 -4.71 2.15
C ILE A 40 6.39 -4.48 1.16
N GLU A 41 7.58 -5.02 1.45
CA GLU A 41 8.74 -4.92 0.58
C GLU A 41 8.49 -5.58 -0.79
N ALA A 42 7.91 -6.79 -0.79
CA ALA A 42 7.55 -7.49 -2.01
C ALA A 42 6.46 -6.75 -2.79
N SER A 43 5.49 -6.13 -2.12
CA SER A 43 4.45 -5.32 -2.75
C SER A 43 5.03 -4.10 -3.44
N ALA A 44 5.97 -3.41 -2.78
CA ALA A 44 6.69 -2.29 -3.37
C ALA A 44 7.53 -2.74 -4.59
N ALA A 45 8.25 -3.86 -4.48
CA ALA A 45 9.04 -4.43 -5.56
C ALA A 45 8.18 -4.89 -6.76
N ALA A 46 6.97 -5.40 -6.50
CA ALA A 46 5.99 -5.78 -7.52
C ALA A 46 5.31 -4.57 -8.19
N GLY A 47 5.58 -3.35 -7.72
CA GLY A 47 4.99 -2.11 -8.21
C GLY A 47 3.52 -1.97 -7.85
N LEU A 48 3.08 -2.56 -6.74
CA LEU A 48 1.74 -2.33 -6.21
C LEU A 48 1.63 -0.90 -5.68
N ALA A 49 0.49 -0.27 -5.92
CA ALA A 49 0.21 1.03 -5.35
C ALA A 49 -0.32 0.95 -3.92
N ALA A 50 -0.93 -0.18 -3.55
CA ALA A 50 -1.40 -0.45 -2.22
C ALA A 50 -1.40 -1.94 -1.92
N VAL A 51 -1.20 -2.29 -0.64
CA VAL A 51 -1.37 -3.64 -0.11
C VAL A 51 -2.14 -3.61 1.22
N SER A 52 -2.88 -4.67 1.51
CA SER A 52 -3.46 -4.93 2.83
C SER A 52 -3.05 -6.31 3.35
N ILE A 53 -2.81 -6.39 4.66
CA ILE A 53 -2.72 -7.68 5.37
C ILE A 53 -4.09 -7.95 5.98
N THR A 54 -4.64 -9.13 5.72
CA THR A 54 -5.98 -9.60 6.12
C THR A 54 -5.88 -10.97 6.76
N ASP A 55 -5.08 -11.09 7.82
CA ASP A 55 -4.91 -12.34 8.55
C ASP A 55 -6.25 -12.86 9.11
N HIS A 56 -6.38 -14.20 9.22
CA HIS A 56 -7.56 -14.86 9.77
C HIS A 56 -7.75 -14.53 11.26
N ASP A 57 -8.89 -13.92 11.59
CA ASP A 57 -9.35 -13.61 12.95
C ASP A 57 -8.36 -12.80 13.82
N CYS A 58 -7.36 -12.16 13.19
CA CYS A 58 -6.25 -11.53 13.90
C CYS A 58 -5.72 -10.28 13.16
N VAL A 59 -5.02 -9.41 13.87
CA VAL A 59 -4.48 -8.13 13.32
C VAL A 59 -3.01 -7.89 13.68
N GLU A 60 -2.36 -8.88 14.27
CA GLU A 60 -0.97 -8.85 14.71
C GLU A 60 -0.03 -8.51 13.55
N GLY A 61 -0.30 -9.04 12.35
CA GLY A 61 0.46 -8.68 11.14
C GLY A 61 0.36 -7.19 10.80
N CYS A 62 -0.84 -6.61 10.88
CA CYS A 62 -1.05 -5.17 10.69
C CYS A 62 -0.30 -4.32 11.72
N ILE A 63 -0.35 -4.72 13.01
CA ILE A 63 0.34 -4.01 14.10
C ILE A 63 1.85 -3.99 13.84
N ARG A 64 2.45 -5.15 13.48
CA ARG A 64 3.89 -5.24 13.18
C ARG A 64 4.32 -4.27 12.07
N VAL A 65 3.52 -4.11 11.02
CA VAL A 65 3.81 -3.15 9.94
C VAL A 65 3.73 -1.70 10.44
N ILE A 66 2.70 -1.36 11.22
CA ILE A 66 2.51 0.01 11.73
C ILE A 66 3.66 0.41 12.66
N GLU A 67 4.05 -0.48 13.59
CA GLU A 67 5.14 -0.23 14.55
C GLU A 67 6.49 -0.08 13.86
N SER A 68 6.72 -0.83 12.78
CA SER A 68 7.95 -0.78 11.99
C SER A 68 8.02 0.41 11.03
N GLY A 69 6.87 1.03 10.73
CA GLY A 69 6.71 2.08 9.75
C GLY A 69 6.41 1.54 8.34
N ILE A 70 5.61 2.30 7.59
CA ILE A 70 5.19 1.91 6.23
C ILE A 70 6.17 2.49 5.20
N PRO A 71 6.98 1.66 4.51
CA PRO A 71 7.89 2.14 3.49
C PRO A 71 7.13 2.66 2.26
N LEU A 72 7.57 3.81 1.74
CA LEU A 72 7.17 4.30 0.41
C LEU A 72 7.82 3.45 -0.68
N PRO A 73 7.20 3.30 -1.88
CA PRO A 73 6.05 4.04 -2.39
C PRO A 73 4.67 3.36 -2.19
N VAL A 74 4.63 2.17 -1.59
CA VAL A 74 3.39 1.39 -1.46
C VAL A 74 2.53 1.96 -0.32
N LYS A 75 1.23 2.10 -0.55
CA LYS A 75 0.29 2.44 0.53
C LYS A 75 -0.09 1.18 1.29
N PHE A 76 -0.25 1.31 2.59
CA PHE A 76 -0.70 0.20 3.43
C PHE A 76 -2.12 0.47 3.97
N LEU A 77 -2.97 -0.54 3.90
CA LEU A 77 -4.29 -0.55 4.53
C LEU A 77 -4.35 -1.72 5.52
N THR A 78 -4.93 -1.49 6.69
CA THR A 78 -5.21 -2.57 7.64
C THR A 78 -6.46 -3.34 7.23
N GLY A 79 -6.45 -4.66 7.40
CA GLY A 79 -7.61 -5.52 7.20
C GLY A 79 -7.58 -6.74 8.13
N VAL A 80 -8.67 -7.51 8.12
CA VAL A 80 -8.83 -8.79 8.84
C VAL A 80 -9.79 -9.66 8.04
N GLU A 81 -9.53 -10.96 7.95
CA GLU A 81 -10.46 -11.94 7.42
C GLU A 81 -11.24 -12.60 8.56
N ILE A 82 -12.57 -12.70 8.43
CA ILE A 82 -13.52 -13.23 9.44
C ILE A 82 -14.24 -14.45 8.87
#